data_AF-A0A8S3YMF7-F1
#
_entry.id   AF-A0A8S3YMF7-F1
#
_cell.length_a   1.000
_cell.length_b   1.000
_cell.length_c   1.000
_cell.angle_alpha   90.00
_cell.angle_beta   90.00
_cell.angle_gamma   90.00
#
_symmetry.space_group_name_H-M   'P 1'
#
loop_
_entity.id
_entity.type
_entity.pdbx_description
1 polymer ?
#
loop_
_entity_poly.entity_id
_entity_poly.type
_entity_poly.pdbx_seq_one_letter_code
_entity_poly.pdbx_strand_id
1 'polypeptide(L)'
;MDTCEVINVADGREPQYNVTVRNAWKLRDSHSDKWYLLVAKTTVAKQRWLKAFQDERKRVKDDTENNFNIPFHVKQAVITNFKQKNTIQKPKGKGHLSRANTAEVINSINRVNAIATLPRTKNRHKVKSEAALDTSKIMKWFFFGKGKT
;
A
#
# COMPACT_ATOMS: atom_id res chain seq x y z
N MET A 1 -6.17 -12.60 8.84
CA MET A 1 -7.44 -12.77 8.11
C MET A 1 -7.81 -14.23 7.98
N ASP A 2 -6.88 -15.15 8.23
CA ASP A 2 -6.99 -16.59 8.00
C ASP A 2 -8.31 -17.20 8.49
N THR A 3 -8.74 -16.85 9.70
CA THR A 3 -9.98 -17.33 10.34
C THR A 3 -11.21 -16.45 10.09
N CYS A 4 -11.07 -15.32 9.38
CA CYS A 4 -12.14 -14.34 9.22
C CYS A 4 -12.89 -14.49 7.89
N GLU A 5 -14.22 -14.53 7.95
CA GLU A 5 -15.11 -14.54 6.79
C GLU A 5 -15.67 -13.15 6.52
N VAL A 6 -15.71 -12.75 5.24
CA VAL A 6 -16.18 -11.42 4.79
C VAL A 6 -17.59 -11.56 4.23
N ILE A 7 -18.55 -10.84 4.78
CA ILE A 7 -19.96 -10.86 4.36
C ILE A 7 -20.37 -9.47 3.88
N ASN A 8 -20.79 -9.36 2.63
CA ASN A 8 -21.28 -8.10 2.09
C ASN A 8 -22.67 -7.78 2.67
N VAL A 9 -22.86 -6.57 3.17
CA VAL A 9 -24.14 -6.10 3.72
C VAL A 9 -24.74 -5.08 2.76
N ALA A 10 -26.02 -5.25 2.41
CA ALA A 10 -26.75 -4.29 1.59
C ALA A 10 -27.01 -2.99 2.37
N ASP A 11 -27.18 -1.88 1.64
CA ASP A 11 -27.52 -0.60 2.26
C ASP A 11 -28.94 -0.66 2.81
N GLY A 12 -29.14 -0.24 4.06
CA GLY A 12 -30.42 -0.34 4.73
C GLY A 12 -30.30 -0.59 6.22
N ARG A 13 -31.38 -1.10 6.82
CA ARG A 13 -31.42 -1.43 8.24
C ARG A 13 -30.77 -2.78 8.48
N GLU A 14 -29.74 -2.80 9.30
CA GLU A 14 -29.03 -4.01 9.69
C GLU A 14 -29.79 -4.70 10.83
N PRO A 15 -30.31 -5.93 10.67
CA PRO A 15 -31.17 -6.56 11.66
C PRO A 15 -30.44 -6.97 12.94
N GLN A 16 -29.14 -7.30 12.86
CA GLN A 16 -28.39 -7.76 14.03
C GLN A 16 -28.10 -6.62 15.01
N TYR A 17 -27.89 -5.40 14.47
CA TYR A 17 -27.53 -4.23 15.28
C TYR A 17 -28.64 -3.20 15.37
N ASN A 18 -29.75 -3.37 14.64
CA ASN A 18 -30.82 -2.38 14.51
C ASN A 18 -30.36 -0.98 14.05
N VAL A 19 -29.22 -0.89 13.36
CA VAL A 19 -28.66 0.36 12.85
C VAL A 19 -28.85 0.46 11.35
N THR A 20 -29.17 1.66 10.85
CA THR A 20 -29.17 1.93 9.41
C THR A 20 -27.74 2.16 8.94
N VAL A 21 -27.28 1.30 8.03
CA VAL A 21 -25.92 1.33 7.50
C VAL A 21 -25.94 1.57 6.00
N ARG A 22 -24.91 2.25 5.50
CA ARG A 22 -24.69 2.47 4.07
C ARG A 22 -23.23 2.21 3.75
N ASN A 23 -22.95 1.49 2.68
CA ASN A 23 -21.61 1.05 2.29
C ASN A 23 -20.93 0.17 3.36
N ALA A 24 -21.68 -0.75 3.97
CA ALA A 24 -21.16 -1.62 5.03
C ALA A 24 -20.81 -3.04 4.57
N TRP A 25 -19.98 -3.73 5.34
CA TRP A 25 -19.74 -5.16 5.28
C TRP A 25 -19.45 -5.69 6.69
N LYS A 26 -19.59 -7.00 6.87
CA LYS A 26 -19.32 -7.69 8.14
C LYS A 26 -18.08 -8.57 8.01
N LEU A 27 -17.37 -8.70 9.12
CA LEU A 27 -16.37 -9.76 9.32
C LEU A 27 -16.85 -10.66 10.44
N ARG A 28 -16.79 -11.96 10.21
CA ARG A 28 -16.99 -12.98 11.24
C ARG A 28 -15.66 -13.66 11.50
N ASP A 29 -15.16 -13.60 12.72
CA ASP A 29 -14.02 -14.44 13.12
C ASP A 29 -14.51 -15.82 13.55
N SER A 30 -14.16 -16.86 12.80
CA SER A 30 -14.59 -18.24 13.10
C SER A 30 -14.00 -18.78 14.41
N HIS A 31 -12.86 -18.27 14.86
CA HIS A 31 -12.22 -18.74 16.09
C HIS A 31 -12.87 -18.17 17.35
N SER A 32 -13.17 -16.87 17.34
CA SER A 32 -13.74 -16.18 18.51
C SER A 32 -15.26 -15.94 18.43
N ASP A 33 -15.89 -16.36 17.32
CA ASP A 33 -17.29 -16.09 16.94
C ASP A 33 -17.70 -14.61 17.08
N LYS A 34 -16.73 -13.71 16.93
CA LYS A 34 -16.94 -12.26 17.02
C LYS A 34 -17.35 -11.71 15.67
N TRP A 35 -18.33 -10.81 15.72
CA TRP A 35 -18.83 -10.09 14.56
C TRP A 35 -18.39 -8.64 14.59
N TYR A 36 -17.82 -8.18 13.48
CA TYR A 36 -17.39 -6.80 13.28
C TYR A 36 -18.18 -6.20 12.12
N LEU A 37 -18.83 -5.06 12.37
CA LEU A 37 -19.49 -4.27 11.35
C LEU A 37 -18.56 -3.13 10.92
N LEU A 38 -18.24 -3.09 9.63
CA LEU A 38 -17.36 -2.10 9.02
C LEU A 38 -18.15 -1.26 8.02
N VAL A 39 -17.89 0.04 8.01
CA VAL A 39 -18.60 0.99 7.14
C VAL A 39 -17.57 1.85 6.40
N ALA A 40 -17.71 1.95 5.08
CA ALA A 40 -16.91 2.87 4.28
C ALA A 40 -17.66 4.18 4.02
N LYS A 41 -16.90 5.27 3.87
CA LYS A 41 -17.48 6.57 3.50
C LYS A 41 -18.08 6.58 2.09
N THR A 42 -17.49 5.83 1.16
CA THR A 42 -17.93 5.78 -0.25
C THR A 42 -18.12 4.33 -0.72
N THR A 43 -19.01 4.14 -1.69
CA THR A 43 -19.26 2.85 -2.36
C THR A 43 -17.99 2.31 -3.02
N VAL A 44 -17.22 3.18 -3.66
CA VAL A 44 -15.93 2.84 -4.30
C VAL A 44 -14.93 2.31 -3.26
N ALA A 45 -14.87 2.93 -2.07
CA ALA A 45 -14.00 2.45 -1.00
C ALA A 45 -14.46 1.08 -0.48
N LYS A 46 -15.77 0.86 -0.29
CA LYS A 46 -16.31 -0.47 0.05
C LYS A 46 -15.91 -1.52 -0.98
N GLN A 47 -16.14 -1.25 -2.27
CA GLN A 47 -15.77 -2.18 -3.34
C GLN A 47 -14.26 -2.47 -3.36
N ARG A 48 -13.44 -1.44 -3.13
CA ARG A 48 -11.99 -1.60 -3.04
C ARG A 48 -11.58 -2.51 -1.89
N TRP A 49 -12.21 -2.38 -0.72
CA TRP A 49 -11.98 -3.27 0.42
C TRP A 49 -12.43 -4.70 0.13
N LEU A 50 -13.65 -4.90 -0.38
CA LEU A 50 -14.15 -6.22 -0.75
C LEU A 50 -13.23 -6.93 -1.76
N LYS A 51 -12.78 -6.19 -2.78
CA LYS A 51 -11.80 -6.69 -3.74
C LYS A 51 -10.46 -7.02 -3.08
N ALA A 52 -9.95 -6.14 -2.22
CA ALA A 52 -8.68 -6.38 -1.52
C ALA A 52 -8.72 -7.65 -0.66
N PHE A 53 -9.86 -7.98 -0.04
CA PHE A 53 -10.00 -9.23 0.68
C PHE A 53 -9.97 -10.46 -0.24
N GLN A 54 -10.61 -10.39 -1.41
CA GLN A 54 -10.54 -11.47 -2.40
C GLN A 54 -9.13 -11.65 -2.95
N ASP A 55 -8.48 -10.53 -3.30
CA ASP A 55 -7.10 -10.53 -3.79
C ASP A 55 -6.12 -11.08 -2.74
N GLU A 56 -6.35 -10.80 -1.45
CA GLU A 56 -5.57 -11.36 -0.35
C GLU A 56 -5.75 -12.88 -0.25
N ARG A 57 -6.98 -13.39 -0.25
CA ARG A 57 -7.25 -14.84 -0.18
C ARG A 57 -6.66 -15.58 -1.37
N LYS A 58 -6.75 -14.99 -2.56
CA LYS A 58 -6.08 -15.52 -3.75
C LYS A 58 -4.56 -15.57 -3.58
N ARG A 59 -3.96 -14.47 -3.11
CA ARG A 59 -2.51 -14.40 -2.88
C ARG A 59 -2.04 -15.43 -1.85
N VAL A 60 -2.74 -15.56 -0.74
CA VAL A 60 -2.39 -16.54 0.31
C VAL A 60 -2.45 -17.96 -0.23
N LYS A 61 -3.47 -18.28 -1.04
CA LYS A 61 -3.56 -19.57 -1.72
C LYS A 61 -2.39 -19.79 -2.69
N ASP A 62 -2.13 -18.83 -3.58
CA ASP A 62 -1.02 -18.90 -4.54
C ASP A 62 0.33 -19.05 -3.82
N ASP A 63 0.57 -18.32 -2.73
CA ASP A 63 1.80 -18.41 -1.95
C ASP A 63 1.94 -19.77 -1.26
N THR A 64 0.83 -20.33 -0.76
CA THR A 64 0.82 -21.67 -0.13
C THR A 64 1.11 -22.77 -1.16
N GLU A 65 0.47 -22.69 -2.34
CA GLU A 65 0.68 -23.65 -3.44
C GLU A 65 2.10 -23.60 -4.01
N ASN A 66 2.70 -22.40 -4.06
CA ASN A 66 4.07 -22.22 -4.52
C ASN A 66 5.12 -22.38 -3.41
N ASN A 67 4.70 -22.72 -2.17
CA ASN A 67 5.53 -22.73 -0.97
C ASN A 67 6.38 -21.46 -0.80
N PHE A 68 5.82 -20.31 -1.21
CA PHE A 68 6.49 -19.03 -1.22
C PHE A 68 6.54 -18.45 0.20
N ASN A 69 7.67 -18.64 0.87
CA ASN A 69 7.95 -18.03 2.17
C ASN A 69 9.10 -17.03 2.04
N ILE A 70 8.90 -15.81 2.55
CA ILE A 70 9.95 -14.79 2.56
C ILE A 70 11.12 -15.27 3.44
N PRO A 71 12.34 -15.42 2.88
CA PRO A 71 13.49 -15.91 3.63
C PRO A 71 13.89 -14.95 4.76
N PHE A 72 14.44 -15.51 5.85
CA PHE A 72 14.85 -14.72 7.01
C PHE A 72 15.86 -13.61 6.68
N HIS A 73 16.86 -13.91 5.85
CA HIS A 73 17.88 -12.93 5.46
C HIS A 73 17.27 -11.72 4.69
N VAL A 74 16.25 -11.95 3.86
CA VAL A 74 15.52 -10.87 3.18
C VAL A 74 14.77 -10.02 4.19
N LYS A 75 14.08 -10.64 5.16
CA LYS A 75 13.40 -9.92 6.24
C LYS A 75 14.37 -9.03 7.02
N GLN A 76 15.55 -9.55 7.38
CA GLN A 76 16.58 -8.78 8.07
C GLN A 76 17.09 -7.60 7.24
N ALA A 77 17.40 -7.82 5.95
CA ALA A 77 17.87 -6.75 5.07
C ALA A 77 16.84 -5.62 4.90
N VAL A 78 15.54 -5.93 4.85
CA VAL A 78 14.49 -4.91 4.79
C VAL A 78 14.45 -4.09 6.09
N ILE A 79 14.55 -4.74 7.25
CA ILE A 79 14.56 -4.07 8.55
C ILE A 79 15.78 -3.15 8.71
N THR A 80 16.98 -3.60 8.34
CA THR A 80 18.21 -2.79 8.43
C THR A 80 18.15 -1.58 7.51
N ASN A 81 17.72 -1.76 6.26
CA ASN A 81 17.52 -0.66 5.30
C ASN A 81 16.49 0.35 5.79
N PHE A 82 15.39 -0.10 6.43
CA PHE A 82 14.39 0.81 7.00
C PHE A 82 14.97 1.64 8.16
N LYS A 83 15.75 1.01 9.06
CA LYS A 83 16.41 1.70 10.18
C LYS A 83 17.41 2.76 9.69
N GLN A 84 18.21 2.44 8.68
CA GLN A 84 19.20 3.38 8.12
C GLN A 84 18.54 4.61 7.50
N LYS A 85 17.37 4.48 6.86
CA LYS A 85 16.64 5.62 6.29
C LYS A 85 16.17 6.63 7.34
N ASN A 86 15.90 6.19 8.57
CA ASN A 86 15.51 7.08 9.67
C ASN A 86 16.72 7.73 10.36
N THR A 87 17.94 7.24 10.12
CA THR A 87 19.19 7.78 10.69
C THR A 87 20.01 8.60 9.69
N ILE A 88 19.53 8.81 8.46
CA ILE A 88 20.13 9.79 7.54
C ILE A 88 19.83 11.17 8.10
N GLN A 89 20.70 11.64 9.00
CA GLN A 89 20.87 13.06 9.24
C GLN A 89 21.17 13.69 7.87
N LYS A 90 20.40 14.73 7.51
CA LYS A 90 20.65 15.52 6.29
C LYS A 90 22.16 15.82 6.23
N PRO A 91 22.88 15.49 5.15
CA PRO A 91 24.29 15.84 5.06
C PRO A 91 24.43 17.35 5.24
N LYS A 92 25.03 17.77 6.36
CA LYS A 92 25.46 19.14 6.58
C LYS A 92 26.75 19.31 5.79
N GLY A 93 26.63 19.63 4.51
CA GLY A 93 27.78 19.92 3.67
C GLY A 93 27.35 20.31 2.27
N LYS A 94 27.64 21.56 1.89
CA LYS A 94 27.68 21.98 0.48
C LYS A 94 28.90 21.28 -0.15
N GLY A 95 28.76 20.00 -0.49
CA GLY A 95 29.69 19.31 -1.37
C GLY A 95 29.27 19.59 -2.81
N HIS A 96 30.06 20.38 -3.53
CA HIS A 96 29.88 20.60 -4.96
C HIS A 96 30.17 19.29 -5.70
N LEU A 97 29.14 18.47 -5.94
CA LEU A 97 29.24 17.31 -6.84
C LEU A 97 29.16 17.83 -8.27
N SER A 98 30.31 17.93 -8.93
CA SER A 98 30.36 18.10 -10.38
C SER A 98 29.74 16.87 -11.04
N ARG A 99 28.69 17.11 -11.84
CA ARG A 99 27.99 16.08 -12.60
C ARG A 99 28.87 15.63 -13.78
N ALA A 100 29.78 14.69 -13.55
CA ALA A 100 30.44 13.97 -14.64
C ALA A 100 29.50 12.85 -15.13
N ASN A 101 28.80 13.09 -16.24
CA ASN A 101 28.06 12.05 -16.95
C ASN A 101 29.06 11.23 -17.77
N THR A 102 29.53 10.09 -17.27
CA THR A 102 30.16 9.05 -18.09
C THR A 102 29.24 7.85 -18.17
N ALA A 103 29.05 7.33 -19.40
CA ALA A 103 28.11 6.27 -19.74
C ALA A 103 28.39 4.93 -19.01
N GLU A 104 29.55 4.79 -18.36
CA GLU A 104 29.98 3.58 -17.68
C GLU A 104 29.19 3.28 -16.39
N VAL A 105 28.61 4.30 -15.74
CA VAL A 105 27.81 4.12 -14.52
C VAL A 105 26.46 3.44 -14.79
N ILE A 106 25.94 3.56 -16.02
CA ILE A 106 24.61 3.00 -16.36
C ILE A 106 24.67 1.47 -16.48
N ASN A 107 25.82 0.89 -16.84
CA ASN A 107 25.95 -0.56 -17.04
C ASN A 107 26.11 -1.36 -15.73
N SER A 108 26.50 -0.74 -14.61
CA SER A 108 26.63 -1.45 -13.33
C SER A 108 25.29 -1.65 -12.60
N ILE A 109 24.27 -0.85 -12.92
CA ILE A 109 22.93 -0.92 -12.31
C ILE A 109 22.15 -2.17 -12.78
N ASN A 110 22.52 -2.76 -13.92
CA ASN A 110 21.88 -3.96 -14.45
C ASN A 110 22.39 -5.28 -13.83
N ARG A 111 23.34 -5.24 -12.87
CA ARG A 111 23.91 -6.44 -12.23
C ARG A 111 23.31 -6.79 -10.87
N VAL A 112 22.17 -6.23 -10.50
CA VAL A 112 21.44 -6.67 -9.30
C VAL A 112 20.45 -7.74 -9.73
N ASN A 113 20.67 -8.98 -9.32
CA ASN A 113 19.74 -10.09 -9.53
C ASN A 113 18.36 -9.69 -9.02
N ALA A 114 17.43 -9.49 -9.96
CA ALA A 114 16.06 -9.09 -9.71
C ALA A 114 15.29 -10.25 -9.06
N ILE A 115 15.53 -10.47 -7.77
CA ILE A 115 14.71 -11.35 -6.95
C ILE A 115 13.78 -10.41 -6.17
N ALA A 116 12.52 -10.37 -6.58
CA ALA A 116 11.41 -9.60 -5.97
C ALA A 116 11.17 -8.15 -6.44
N THR A 117 11.22 -7.88 -7.76
CA THR A 117 10.45 -6.75 -8.31
C THR A 117 9.04 -7.22 -8.68
N LEU A 118 8.02 -6.68 -8.00
CA LEU A 118 6.63 -6.79 -8.45
C LEU A 118 6.53 -6.30 -9.91
N PRO A 119 5.72 -6.93 -10.78
CA PRO A 119 5.61 -6.52 -12.17
C PRO A 119 5.16 -5.06 -12.26
N ARG A 120 6.09 -4.19 -12.67
CA ARG A 120 5.82 -2.78 -12.95
C ARG A 120 4.94 -2.73 -14.20
N THR A 121 3.71 -2.24 -14.06
CA THR A 121 2.78 -2.08 -15.18
C THR A 121 3.45 -1.25 -16.28
N LYS A 122 3.83 -1.89 -17.39
CA LYS A 122 4.24 -1.17 -18.60
C LYS A 122 2.96 -0.72 -19.29
N ASN A 123 2.65 0.58 -19.16
CA ASN A 123 2.05 1.45 -20.18
C ASN A 123 1.33 2.62 -19.51
N ARG A 124 1.94 3.81 -19.58
CA ARG A 124 1.20 5.07 -19.62
C ARG A 124 1.85 5.93 -20.70
N HIS A 125 1.42 5.77 -21.93
CA HIS A 125 1.68 6.76 -22.97
C HIS A 125 1.00 8.06 -22.55
N LYS A 126 1.81 9.08 -22.26
CA LYS A 126 1.33 10.44 -21.99
C LYS A 126 1.30 11.18 -23.33
N VAL A 127 0.15 11.21 -23.98
CA VAL A 127 -0.10 12.12 -25.10
C VAL A 127 -0.19 13.53 -24.51
N LYS A 128 0.60 14.46 -25.07
CA LYS A 128 0.57 15.88 -24.74
C LYS A 128 -0.59 16.52 -25.50
N SER A 129 -1.52 17.16 -24.80
CA SER A 129 -2.36 18.22 -25.38
C SER A 129 -2.13 19.49 -24.56
N GLU A 130 -1.80 20.56 -25.28
CA GLU A 130 -1.54 21.89 -24.77
C GLU A 130 -2.80 22.51 -24.16
N ALA A 131 -2.70 22.96 -22.91
CA ALA A 131 -3.39 24.13 -22.37
C ALA A 131 -2.92 24.32 -20.92
N ALA A 132 -2.43 25.50 -20.62
CA ALA A 132 -1.91 25.90 -19.33
C ALA A 132 -2.98 25.84 -18.23
N LEU A 133 -2.63 25.30 -17.06
CA LEU A 133 -2.74 26.02 -15.79
C LEU A 133 -2.11 25.21 -14.65
N ASP A 134 -1.17 25.88 -14.01
CA ASP A 134 -0.50 25.53 -12.77
C ASP A 134 -1.51 25.18 -11.67
N THR A 135 -1.29 24.05 -10.99
CA THR A 135 -1.22 23.97 -9.52
C THR A 135 -1.10 22.51 -9.10
N SER A 136 0.14 22.08 -8.88
CA SER A 136 0.46 20.87 -8.14
C SER A 136 0.03 21.00 -6.68
N LYS A 137 -1.23 20.71 -6.35
CA LYS A 137 -1.64 20.41 -4.97
C LYS A 137 -1.53 18.92 -4.70
N ILE A 138 -0.30 18.49 -4.42
CA ILE A 138 -0.05 17.26 -3.65
C ILE A 138 -0.65 17.49 -2.26
N MET A 139 -1.81 16.88 -1.99
CA MET A 139 -2.46 16.93 -0.69
C MET A 139 -1.61 16.14 0.32
N LYS A 140 -0.98 16.86 1.25
CA LYS A 140 -0.16 16.27 2.32
C LYS A 140 -1.08 15.71 3.41
N TRP A 141 -1.00 14.40 3.62
CA TRP A 141 -1.88 13.60 4.47
C TRP A 141 -1.63 13.69 5.99
N PHE A 142 -0.80 14.62 6.48
CA PHE A 142 -0.51 14.72 7.90
C PHE A 142 -0.49 16.18 8.36
N PHE A 143 -1.52 16.58 9.11
CA PHE A 143 -1.52 17.77 9.95
C PHE A 143 -1.22 17.31 11.39
N PHE A 144 0.00 17.58 11.87
CA PHE A 144 0.30 17.54 13.31
C PHE A 144 -0.05 18.91 13.88
N GLY A 145 -1.22 19.01 14.51
CA GLY A 145 -1.63 20.20 15.24
C GLY A 145 -0.73 20.40 16.46
N LYS A 146 0.08 21.46 16.45
CA LYS A 146 0.74 21.96 17.66
C LYS A 146 -0.27 22.80 18.44
N GLY A 147 -0.73 22.29 19.58
CA GLY A 147 -1.34 23.12 20.61
C GLY A 147 -0.30 24.06 21.20
N LYS A 148 -0.69 25.31 21.45
CA LYS A 148 -0.02 26.18 22.40
C LYS A 148 -1.08 26.90 23.23
N THR A 149 -0.85 26.76 24.54
CA THR A 149 -1.19 27.59 25.69
C THR A 149 -1.54 29.02 25.40
#